data_AF-A0A7X6XHZ1-F1
#
_entry.id   AF-A0A7X6XHZ1-F1
#
_cell.length_a   1.000
_cell.length_b   1.000
_cell.length_c   1.000
_cell.angle_alpha   90.00
_cell.angle_beta   90.00
_cell.angle_gamma   90.00
#
_symmetry.space_group_name_H-M   'P 1'
#
loop_
_entity.id
_entity.type
_entity.pdbx_description
1 polymer ?
#
loop_
_entity_poly.entity_id
_entity_poly.type
_entity_poly.pdbx_seq_one_letter_code
_entity_poly.pdbx_strand_id
1 'polypeptide(L)'
;MKSKIFLLLSLFLIIMGTINLTEGRLKFSTIKHSEIETNISEILPQANLDTIVSNTEKDDVIVMLVDDKAKGNEKYIVELRKNTLFHKWSFEDIHKHSNFEDSEFNNVVQSALRVYAYNVNLENKVIEIAPGQHVKTLMLDATLVVIGLFGFIDHFYKTKKKSKSNN
;
A
#
# COMPACT_ATOMS: atom_id res chain seq x y z
N MET A 1 -20.21 9.73 -34.95
CA MET A 1 -20.45 8.85 -33.77
C MET A 1 -19.22 8.04 -33.36
N LYS A 2 -18.60 7.25 -34.23
CA LYS A 2 -17.45 6.35 -33.89
C LYS A 2 -16.33 7.04 -33.10
N SER A 3 -15.99 8.28 -33.47
CA SER A 3 -14.93 9.04 -32.80
C SER A 3 -15.26 9.53 -31.38
N LYS A 4 -16.53 9.74 -31.05
CA LYS A 4 -16.96 10.16 -29.70
C LYS A 4 -17.00 8.96 -28.74
N ILE A 5 -17.39 7.79 -29.26
CA ILE A 5 -17.38 6.52 -28.52
C ILE A 5 -15.94 6.13 -28.15
N PHE A 6 -14.99 6.29 -29.06
CA PHE A 6 -13.58 6.01 -28.80
C PHE A 6 -12.96 6.93 -27.72
N LEU A 7 -13.33 8.22 -27.72
CA LEU A 7 -12.91 9.17 -26.68
C LEU A 7 -13.47 8.77 -25.31
N LEU A 8 -14.77 8.44 -25.23
CA LEU A 8 -15.42 8.00 -24.00
C LEU A 8 -14.77 6.73 -23.44
N LEU A 9 -14.46 5.76 -24.31
CA LEU A 9 -13.77 4.53 -23.92
C LEU A 9 -12.36 4.83 -23.38
N SER A 10 -11.62 5.70 -24.07
CA SER A 10 -10.26 6.10 -23.65
C SER A 10 -10.27 6.80 -22.29
N LEU A 11 -11.23 7.72 -22.08
CA LEU A 11 -11.39 8.43 -20.81
C LEU A 11 -11.81 7.47 -19.69
N PHE A 12 -12.70 6.52 -19.98
CA PHE A 12 -13.11 5.49 -19.02
C PHE A 12 -11.93 4.62 -18.57
N LEU A 13 -11.08 4.19 -19.51
CA LEU A 13 -9.87 3.40 -19.20
C LEU A 13 -8.87 4.18 -18.35
N ILE A 14 -8.67 5.48 -18.63
CA ILE A 14 -7.84 6.36 -17.80
C ILE A 14 -8.43 6.43 -16.38
N ILE A 15 -9.72 6.75 -16.25
CA ILE A 15 -10.38 6.93 -14.96
C ILE A 15 -10.29 5.63 -14.14
N MET A 16 -10.71 4.49 -14.69
CA MET A 16 -10.67 3.21 -13.99
C MET A 16 -9.24 2.81 -13.60
N GLY A 17 -8.28 2.97 -14.50
CA GLY A 17 -6.88 2.70 -14.19
C GLY A 17 -6.34 3.61 -13.09
N THR A 18 -6.68 4.90 -13.09
CA THR A 18 -6.26 5.83 -12.03
C THR A 18 -6.94 5.53 -10.69
N ILE A 19 -8.24 5.24 -10.66
CA ILE A 19 -8.98 4.88 -9.45
C ILE A 19 -8.34 3.65 -8.80
N ASN A 20 -8.11 2.59 -9.58
CA ASN A 20 -7.48 1.35 -9.10
C ASN A 20 -6.04 1.56 -8.58
N LEU A 21 -5.30 2.53 -9.14
CA LEU A 21 -3.98 2.91 -8.63
C LEU A 21 -4.08 3.71 -7.31
N THR A 22 -5.13 4.51 -7.13
CA THR A 22 -5.32 5.38 -5.95
C THR A 22 -6.04 4.73 -4.76
N GLU A 23 -7.01 3.83 -4.97
CA GLU A 23 -7.90 3.27 -3.92
C GLU A 23 -7.22 2.26 -2.96
N GLY A 24 -5.90 2.27 -2.86
CA GLY A 24 -5.22 1.47 -1.83
C GLY A 24 -3.77 1.16 -2.12
N ARG A 25 -3.30 1.38 -3.36
CA ARG A 25 -1.93 0.99 -3.77
C ARG A 25 -0.92 2.11 -3.66
N LEU A 26 -1.32 3.36 -3.89
CA LEU A 26 -0.48 4.53 -3.73
C LEU A 26 -0.94 5.36 -2.51
N LYS A 27 -0.59 4.92 -1.29
CA LYS A 27 -0.62 5.85 -0.14
C LYS A 27 0.53 6.83 -0.30
N PHE A 28 0.22 8.13 -0.24
CA PHE A 28 1.23 9.16 -0.12
C PHE A 28 1.85 9.04 1.26
N SER A 29 3.05 8.48 1.27
CA SER A 29 3.78 8.19 2.48
C SER A 29 4.63 9.39 2.88
N THR A 30 4.67 9.69 4.17
CA THR A 30 5.31 10.88 4.73
C THR A 30 6.46 10.57 5.68
N ILE A 31 6.52 9.36 6.24
CA ILE A 31 7.40 9.00 7.37
C ILE A 31 8.75 8.49 6.85
N LYS A 32 9.87 9.01 7.38
CA LYS A 32 11.19 8.41 7.14
C LYS A 32 11.39 7.19 8.02
N HIS A 33 12.23 6.25 7.58
CA HIS A 33 12.50 5.04 8.37
C HIS A 33 12.98 5.35 9.81
N SER A 34 13.88 6.32 9.95
CA SER A 34 14.39 6.79 11.26
C SER A 34 13.32 7.43 12.17
N GLU A 35 12.17 7.81 11.61
CA GLU A 35 11.08 8.48 12.32
C GLU A 35 9.96 7.49 12.68
N ILE A 36 10.05 6.22 12.25
CA ILE A 36 8.97 5.23 12.45
C ILE A 36 8.66 5.06 13.93
N GLU A 37 9.68 4.82 14.76
CA GLU A 37 9.50 4.62 16.19
C GLU A 37 8.81 5.84 16.81
N THR A 38 9.33 7.03 16.60
CA THR A 38 8.71 8.28 17.08
C THR A 38 7.24 8.40 16.67
N ASN A 39 6.92 8.09 15.41
CA ASN A 39 5.55 8.17 14.92
C ASN A 39 4.65 7.09 15.54
N ILE A 40 5.16 5.90 15.87
CA ILE A 40 4.39 4.85 16.57
C ILE A 40 3.93 5.35 17.93
N SER A 41 4.78 6.08 18.66
CA SER A 41 4.36 6.72 19.92
C SER A 41 3.20 7.69 19.75
N GLU A 42 3.06 8.34 18.60
CA GLU A 42 2.00 9.33 18.39
C GLU A 42 0.64 8.67 18.15
N ILE A 43 0.60 7.58 17.37
CA ILE A 43 -0.62 6.81 17.08
C ILE A 43 -0.99 5.82 18.20
N LEU A 44 0.01 5.33 18.92
CA LEU A 44 -0.17 4.52 20.13
C LEU A 44 0.42 5.28 21.33
N PRO A 45 -0.20 6.39 21.77
CA PRO A 45 0.33 7.23 22.86
C PRO A 45 0.41 6.52 24.21
N GLN A 46 -0.22 5.35 24.33
CA GLN A 46 -0.17 4.50 25.52
C GLN A 46 0.93 3.43 25.42
N ALA A 47 1.43 3.15 24.22
CA ALA A 47 2.56 2.26 24.01
C ALA A 47 3.86 3.07 24.17
N ASN A 48 4.61 2.76 25.22
CA ASN A 48 5.85 3.44 25.56
C ASN A 48 6.96 2.89 24.65
N LEU A 49 7.61 3.65 23.76
CA LEU A 49 8.48 3.09 22.69
C LEU A 49 9.57 2.10 23.10
N ASP A 50 9.98 2.08 24.37
CA ASP A 50 10.73 0.98 25.02
C ASP A 50 9.96 -0.36 25.10
N THR A 51 8.94 -0.55 24.25
CA THR A 51 8.05 -1.70 24.18
C THR A 51 7.92 -2.29 22.80
N ILE A 52 8.65 -1.81 21.78
CA ILE A 52 8.86 -2.62 20.57
C ILE A 52 9.63 -3.86 21.01
N VAL A 53 8.92 -4.98 21.02
CA VAL A 53 9.43 -6.25 21.52
C VAL A 53 10.20 -6.98 20.42
N SER A 54 9.69 -6.84 19.20
CA SER A 54 10.21 -7.50 18.02
C SER A 54 9.79 -6.70 16.81
N ASN A 55 10.67 -6.65 15.82
CA ASN A 55 10.37 -6.11 14.51
C ASN A 55 10.98 -7.01 13.45
N THR A 56 10.35 -7.06 12.28
CA THR A 56 10.93 -7.71 11.12
C THR A 56 10.62 -6.88 9.90
N GLU A 57 11.67 -6.51 9.17
CA GLU A 57 11.59 -5.81 7.90
C GLU A 57 11.85 -6.79 6.76
N LYS A 58 11.00 -6.75 5.74
CA LYS A 58 11.22 -7.50 4.50
C LYS A 58 10.83 -6.64 3.30
N ASP A 59 11.83 -6.31 2.50
CA ASP A 59 11.71 -5.52 1.27
C ASP A 59 11.02 -4.15 1.48
N ASP A 60 9.69 -4.10 1.31
CA ASP A 60 8.85 -2.91 1.39
C ASP A 60 7.76 -3.02 2.46
N VAL A 61 7.95 -3.90 3.44
CA VAL A 61 7.05 -4.13 4.57
C VAL A 61 7.85 -4.21 5.88
N ILE A 62 7.30 -3.62 6.94
CA ILE A 62 7.72 -3.86 8.31
C ILE A 62 6.51 -4.31 9.12
N VAL A 63 6.69 -5.35 9.92
CA VAL A 63 5.74 -5.75 10.96
C VAL A 63 6.44 -5.58 12.31
N MET A 64 5.77 -4.91 13.24
CA MET A 64 6.29 -4.68 14.59
C MET A 64 5.32 -5.24 15.63
N LEU A 65 5.87 -5.87 16.66
CA LEU A 65 5.14 -6.29 17.85
C LEU A 65 5.46 -5.34 19.00
N VAL A 66 4.42 -4.77 19.60
CA VAL A 66 4.53 -3.78 20.67
C VAL A 66 3.72 -4.27 21.88
N ASP A 67 4.34 -4.34 23.05
CA ASP A 67 3.67 -4.73 24.30
C ASP A 67 3.20 -3.47 25.07
N ASP A 68 1.93 -3.36 25.43
CA ASP A 68 1.49 -2.29 26.33
C ASP A 68 1.78 -2.69 27.79
N LYS A 69 2.94 -2.24 28.28
CA LYS A 69 3.35 -2.44 29.68
C LYS A 69 2.40 -1.77 30.69
N ALA A 70 1.65 -0.73 30.31
CA ALA A 70 0.73 -0.05 31.22
C ALA A 70 -0.54 -0.87 31.47
N LYS A 71 -0.97 -1.67 30.48
CA LYS A 71 -2.15 -2.55 30.59
C LYS A 71 -1.82 -4.03 30.74
N GLY A 72 -0.54 -4.40 30.75
CA GLY A 72 0.00 -5.72 31.14
C GLY A 72 -0.34 -6.90 30.22
N ASN A 73 -1.47 -6.83 29.53
CA ASN A 73 -2.08 -7.92 28.75
C ASN A 73 -2.42 -7.52 27.31
N GLU A 74 -2.14 -6.28 26.90
CA GLU A 74 -2.43 -5.84 25.54
C GLU A 74 -1.17 -5.85 24.68
N LYS A 75 -1.27 -6.47 23.50
CA LYS A 75 -0.25 -6.46 22.47
C LYS A 75 -0.79 -5.81 21.21
N TYR A 76 0.09 -5.11 20.51
CA TYR A 76 -0.22 -4.44 19.26
C TYR A 76 0.70 -4.97 18.17
N ILE A 77 0.12 -5.33 17.03
CA ILE A 77 0.85 -5.65 15.81
C ILE A 77 0.67 -4.46 14.88
N VAL A 78 1.76 -3.77 14.58
CA VAL A 78 1.77 -2.57 13.74
C VAL A 78 2.34 -2.93 12.39
N GLU A 79 1.56 -2.68 11.34
CA GLU A 79 1.98 -2.89 9.97
C GLU A 79 2.41 -1.58 9.32
N LEU A 80 3.58 -1.58 8.69
CA LEU A 80 4.04 -0.48 7.86
C LEU A 80 4.39 -0.99 6.47
N ARG A 81 4.10 -0.15 5.48
CA ARG A 81 4.51 -0.37 4.09
C ARG A 81 5.36 0.77 3.58
N LYS A 82 6.36 0.43 2.79
CA LYS A 82 7.22 1.38 2.09
C LYS A 82 6.60 1.71 0.74
N ASN A 83 6.46 3.00 0.46
CA ASN A 83 6.20 3.46 -0.89
C ASN A 83 7.49 3.35 -1.71
N THR A 84 7.51 2.48 -2.71
CA THR A 84 8.70 2.22 -3.54
C THR A 84 9.14 3.45 -4.36
N LEU A 85 8.21 4.34 -4.73
CA LEU A 85 8.52 5.52 -5.55
C LEU A 85 9.16 6.64 -4.74
N PHE A 86 8.71 6.85 -3.50
CA PHE A 86 9.18 7.96 -2.64
C PHE A 86 10.15 7.51 -1.55
N HIS A 87 10.38 6.21 -1.39
CA HIS A 87 11.20 5.59 -0.34
C HIS A 87 10.81 6.00 1.09
N LYS A 88 9.53 6.28 1.31
CA LYS A 88 8.96 6.64 2.62
C LYS A 88 8.06 5.53 3.13
N TRP A 89 7.79 5.51 4.43
CA TRP A 89 6.92 4.55 5.12
C TRP A 89 5.54 5.12 5.48
N SER A 90 4.54 4.26 5.53
CA SER A 90 3.19 4.61 5.97
C SER A 90 2.61 3.47 6.80
N PHE A 91 1.90 3.82 7.87
CA PHE A 91 1.10 2.86 8.61
C PHE A 91 -0.01 2.30 7.72
N GLU A 92 -0.10 0.98 7.73
CA GLU A 92 -1.15 0.26 7.02
C GLU A 92 -2.31 -0.05 7.95
N ASP A 93 -2.03 -0.81 9.01
CA ASP A 93 -3.00 -1.23 10.00
C ASP A 93 -2.35 -1.43 11.38
N ILE A 94 -3.18 -1.49 12.42
CA ILE A 94 -2.78 -1.77 13.80
C ILE A 94 -3.77 -2.78 14.39
N HIS A 95 -3.28 -3.98 14.68
CA HIS A 95 -4.08 -5.03 15.31
C HIS A 95 -3.86 -5.05 16.81
N LYS A 96 -4.94 -4.96 17.58
CA LYS A 96 -4.92 -5.05 19.03
C LYS A 96 -5.33 -6.45 19.49
N HIS A 97 -4.50 -7.07 20.32
CA HIS A 97 -4.77 -8.36 20.95
C HIS A 97 -4.76 -8.22 22.48
N SER A 98 -5.84 -8.65 23.13
CA SER A 98 -6.02 -8.53 24.59
C SER A 98 -6.12 -9.87 25.33
N ASN A 99 -6.15 -11.00 24.62
CA ASN A 99 -6.20 -12.35 25.20
C ASN A 99 -5.23 -13.29 24.45
N PHE A 100 -4.47 -14.08 25.21
CA PHE A 100 -3.47 -15.04 24.72
C PHE A 100 -4.06 -16.39 24.28
N GLU A 101 -5.36 -16.46 23.95
CA GLU A 101 -5.96 -17.74 23.57
C GLU A 101 -5.41 -18.26 22.23
N ASP A 102 -5.01 -17.34 21.34
CA ASP A 102 -4.26 -17.65 20.13
C ASP A 102 -2.82 -17.16 20.27
N SER A 103 -1.87 -18.09 20.38
CA SER A 103 -0.44 -17.78 20.47
C SER A 103 0.16 -17.31 19.14
N GLU A 104 -0.59 -17.44 18.05
CA GLU A 104 -0.19 -17.09 16.69
C GLU A 104 -1.19 -16.15 16.03
N PHE A 105 -0.66 -15.13 15.37
CA PHE A 105 -1.42 -14.24 14.50
C PHE A 105 -0.92 -14.37 13.07
N ASN A 106 -1.80 -14.74 12.15
CA ASN A 106 -1.48 -14.87 10.73
C ASN A 106 -2.22 -13.79 9.96
N ASN A 107 -1.49 -13.00 9.19
CA ASN A 107 -2.10 -11.98 8.34
C ASN A 107 -1.32 -11.80 7.03
N VAL A 108 -1.91 -11.00 6.15
CA VAL A 108 -1.36 -10.66 4.86
C VAL A 108 -1.30 -9.15 4.75
N VAL A 109 -0.11 -8.65 4.44
CA VAL A 109 0.13 -7.23 4.17
C VAL A 109 0.51 -7.05 2.71
N GLN A 110 -0.15 -6.09 2.06
CA GLN A 110 0.02 -5.82 0.64
C GLN A 110 0.67 -4.44 0.42
N SER A 111 1.75 -4.43 -0.34
CA SER A 111 2.34 -3.23 -0.91
C SER A 111 1.81 -2.97 -2.33
N ALA A 112 2.27 -1.90 -2.96
CA ALA A 112 1.94 -1.62 -4.36
C ALA A 112 2.41 -2.73 -5.31
N LEU A 113 3.54 -3.38 -4.99
CA LEU A 113 4.22 -4.31 -5.89
C LEU A 113 4.11 -5.76 -5.44
N ARG A 114 3.92 -6.02 -4.15
CA ARG A 114 4.02 -7.35 -3.56
C ARG A 114 2.98 -7.60 -2.47
N VAL A 115 2.67 -8.86 -2.26
CA VAL A 115 1.83 -9.37 -1.16
C VAL A 115 2.70 -10.27 -0.31
N TYR A 116 2.65 -10.08 1.01
CA TYR A 116 3.41 -10.86 1.98
C TYR A 116 2.45 -11.49 2.97
N ALA A 117 2.53 -12.81 3.11
CA ALA A 117 1.97 -13.50 4.27
C ALA A 117 2.98 -13.41 5.41
N TYR A 118 2.49 -13.22 6.63
CA TYR A 118 3.33 -13.23 7.82
C TYR A 118 2.62 -13.89 9.00
N ASN A 119 3.44 -14.44 9.90
CA ASN A 119 3.03 -14.99 11.17
C ASN A 119 3.71 -14.20 12.30
N VAL A 120 2.96 -13.91 13.36
CA VAL A 120 3.48 -13.36 14.61
C VAL A 120 3.17 -14.34 15.71
N ASN A 121 4.22 -14.95 16.26
CA ASN A 121 4.10 -15.74 17.47
C ASN A 121 4.15 -14.80 18.67
N LEU A 122 3.00 -14.60 19.32
CA LEU A 122 2.80 -13.65 20.41
C LEU A 122 3.48 -14.09 21.71
N GLU A 123 3.69 -15.38 21.92
CA GLU A 123 4.38 -15.94 23.09
C GLU A 123 5.89 -15.77 23.00
N ASN A 124 6.47 -16.26 21.90
CA ASN A 124 7.90 -16.24 21.62
C ASN A 124 8.38 -14.88 21.10
N LYS A 125 7.45 -13.98 20.78
CA LYS A 125 7.72 -12.63 20.25
C LYS A 125 8.50 -12.68 18.93
N VAL A 126 8.22 -13.69 18.11
CA VAL A 126 8.86 -13.90 16.81
C VAL A 126 7.92 -13.45 15.71
N ILE A 127 8.47 -12.79 14.70
CA ILE A 127 7.75 -12.36 13.49
C ILE A 127 8.43 -13.03 12.31
N GLU A 128 7.66 -13.74 11.49
CA GLU A 128 8.14 -14.38 10.28
C GLU A 128 7.39 -13.84 9.07
N ILE A 129 8.12 -13.26 8.11
CA ILE A 129 7.54 -12.74 6.86
C ILE A 129 7.97 -13.64 5.70
N ALA A 130 6.99 -14.25 5.03
CA ALA A 130 7.23 -15.10 3.87
C ALA A 130 7.79 -14.28 2.68
N PRO A 131 8.44 -14.91 1.69
CA PRO A 131 8.82 -14.24 0.45
C PRO A 131 7.61 -13.60 -0.25
N GLY A 132 7.77 -12.35 -0.69
CA GLY A 132 6.67 -11.60 -1.32
C GLY A 132 6.32 -12.11 -2.71
N GLN A 133 5.01 -12.14 -3.02
CA GLN A 133 4.50 -12.46 -4.36
C GLN A 133 4.11 -11.18 -5.10
N HIS A 134 4.44 -11.08 -6.38
CA HIS A 134 4.14 -9.88 -7.17
C HIS A 134 2.63 -9.65 -7.40
N VAL A 135 2.19 -8.42 -7.17
CA VAL A 135 0.84 -7.95 -7.46
C VAL A 135 0.67 -7.78 -8.98
N LYS A 136 0.08 -8.78 -9.64
CA LYS A 136 -0.16 -8.76 -11.09
C LYS A 136 -1.07 -7.60 -11.53
N THR A 137 -1.94 -7.13 -10.64
CA THR A 137 -2.94 -6.12 -10.94
C THR A 137 -2.35 -4.72 -11.13
N LEU A 138 -1.19 -4.37 -10.54
CA LEU A 138 -0.61 -3.03 -10.72
C LEU A 138 -0.16 -2.81 -12.16
N MET A 139 0.44 -3.82 -12.78
CA MET A 139 0.82 -3.78 -14.19
C MET A 139 -0.40 -3.67 -15.10
N LEU A 140 -1.48 -4.37 -14.77
CA LEU A 140 -2.74 -4.27 -15.51
C LEU A 140 -3.33 -2.86 -15.44
N ASP A 141 -3.42 -2.29 -14.24
CA ASP A 141 -3.99 -0.95 -14.03
C ASP A 141 -3.16 0.14 -14.72
N ALA A 142 -1.82 0.07 -14.62
CA ALA A 142 -0.92 0.98 -15.35
C ALA A 142 -1.07 0.83 -16.88
N THR A 143 -1.24 -0.40 -17.37
CA THR A 143 -1.47 -0.67 -18.79
C THR A 143 -2.78 -0.05 -19.29
N LEU A 144 -3.85 -0.14 -18.49
CA LEU A 144 -5.14 0.49 -18.81
C LEU A 144 -5.00 2.02 -18.93
N VAL A 145 -4.27 2.67 -18.02
CA VAL A 145 -3.99 4.11 -18.09
C VAL A 145 -3.21 4.46 -19.36
N VAL A 146 -2.14 3.72 -19.67
CA VAL A 146 -1.31 3.97 -20.84
C VAL A 146 -2.10 3.81 -22.14
N ILE A 147 -2.87 2.73 -22.28
CA ILE A 147 -3.73 2.50 -23.45
C ILE A 147 -4.76 3.62 -23.60
N GLY A 148 -5.40 4.03 -22.50
CA GLY A 148 -6.36 5.13 -22.50
C GLY A 148 -5.74 6.47 -22.92
N LEU A 149 -4.53 6.79 -22.42
CA LEU A 149 -3.79 8.00 -22.81
C LEU A 149 -3.43 8.00 -24.30
N PHE A 150 -2.94 6.88 -24.83
CA PHE A 150 -2.64 6.77 -26.26
C PHE A 150 -3.89 7.00 -27.12
N GLY A 151 -5.03 6.39 -26.76
CA GLY A 151 -6.30 6.60 -27.46
C GLY A 151 -6.77 8.04 -27.43
N PHE A 152 -6.63 8.71 -26.28
CA PHE A 152 -6.98 10.12 -26.12
C PHE A 152 -6.09 11.04 -26.97
N ILE A 153 -4.77 10.81 -26.95
CA ILE A 153 -3.78 11.60 -27.71
C ILE A 153 -3.98 11.42 -29.22
N ASP A 154 -4.14 10.18 -29.71
CA ASP A 154 -4.39 9.90 -31.13
C ASP A 154 -5.66 10.60 -31.64
N HIS A 155 -6.74 10.56 -30.84
CA HIS A 155 -7.97 11.28 -31.16
C HIS A 155 -7.73 12.78 -31.29
N PHE A 156 -7.00 13.39 -30.36
CA PHE A 156 -6.69 14.83 -30.37
C PHE A 156 -5.84 15.24 -31.58
N TYR A 157 -4.85 14.43 -31.97
CA TYR A 157 -4.06 14.70 -33.17
C TYR A 157 -4.90 14.59 -34.45
N LYS A 158 -5.79 13.60 -34.54
CA LYS A 158 -6.68 13.41 -35.71
C LYS A 158 -7.70 14.54 -35.86
N THR A 159 -8.26 15.05 -34.77
CA THR A 159 -9.19 16.19 -34.82
C THR A 159 -8.47 17.48 -35.21
N LYS A 160 -7.27 17.73 -34.67
CA LYS A 160 -6.44 18.90 -35.03
C LYS A 160 -5.99 18.88 -36.50
N LYS A 161 -5.64 17.71 -37.04
CA LYS A 161 -5.26 17.57 -38.47
C LYS A 161 -6.45 17.85 -39.41
N LYS A 162 -7.67 17.43 -39.06
CA LYS A 162 -8.88 17.74 -39.84
C LYS A 162 -9.23 19.23 -39.81
N SER A 163 -9.07 19.89 -38.66
CA SER A 163 -9.29 21.34 -38.55
C SER A 163 -8.34 22.16 -39.43
N LYS A 164 -7.07 21.74 -39.57
CA LYS A 164 -6.09 22.41 -40.46
C LYS A 164 -6.28 22.16 -41.95
N SER A 165 -7.00 21.11 -42.33
CA SER A 165 -7.25 20.77 -43.75
C SER A 165 -8.47 21.48 -44.33
N ASN A 166 -9.29 22.12 -43.50
CA ASN A 166 -10.53 22.80 -43.88
C ASN A 166 -10.40 24.34 -43.87
N ASN A 167 -9.20 24.86 -43.64
CA ASN A 167 -8.80 26.26 -43.82
C ASN A 167 -7.76 26.33 -44.93
#